data_AF-A0A9D4EFR3-F1
#
_entry.id   AF-A0A9D4EFR3-F1
#
_cell.length_a   1.000
_cell.length_b   1.000
_cell.length_c   1.000
_cell.angle_alpha   90.00
_cell.angle_beta   90.00
_cell.angle_gamma   90.00
#
_symmetry.space_group_name_H-M   'P 1'
#
loop_
_entity.id
_entity.type
_entity.pdbx_description
1 polymer ?
#
loop_
_entity_poly.entity_id
_entity_poly.type
_entity_poly.pdbx_seq_one_letter_code
_entity_poly.pdbx_strand_id
1 'polypeptide(L)'
;MGDLGRQHFYNRSDDFACSEPYRQRPRDLMKVPAFDGKKEWRVWVTRFETIADRLQLDEDQRLDHLLQRLEGQAATVAFTLLPPAVLHNYIDLKAELSSRFQLVETTKIFEARFTR
;
A
#
# COMPACT_ATOMS: atom_id res chain seq x y z
N MET A 1 -22.02 -12.21 -65.58
CA MET A 1 -20.75 -12.22 -64.83
C MET A 1 -20.08 -10.88 -65.05
N GLY A 2 -20.02 -10.04 -64.02
CA GLY A 2 -19.51 -8.67 -64.10
C GLY A 2 -19.70 -7.99 -62.76
N ASP A 3 -18.78 -8.29 -61.85
CA ASP A 3 -18.77 -7.92 -60.44
C ASP A 3 -18.66 -6.40 -60.24
N LEU A 4 -19.55 -5.83 -59.43
CA LEU A 4 -19.60 -4.41 -59.08
C LEU A 4 -18.68 -4.13 -57.88
N GLY A 5 -17.39 -3.93 -58.14
CA GLY A 5 -16.41 -3.51 -57.14
C GLY A 5 -16.47 -2.01 -56.83
N ARG A 6 -17.50 -1.55 -56.11
CA ARG A 6 -17.59 -0.19 -55.57
C ARG A 6 -16.99 -0.17 -54.16
N GLN A 7 -15.69 0.12 -54.05
CA GLN A 7 -15.03 0.32 -52.75
C GLN A 7 -15.46 1.67 -52.16
N HIS A 8 -16.47 1.64 -51.30
CA HIS A 8 -16.75 2.73 -50.38
C HIS A 8 -15.76 2.64 -49.21
N PHE A 9 -14.81 3.59 -49.20
CA PHE A 9 -14.18 4.05 -47.97
C PHE A 9 -15.25 4.66 -47.07
N TYR A 10 -15.38 4.15 -45.85
CA TYR A 10 -15.60 4.86 -44.58
C TYR A 10 -16.09 3.85 -43.56
N ASN A 11 -15.20 3.46 -42.66
CA ASN A 11 -15.53 3.09 -41.28
C ASN A 11 -14.23 3.27 -40.47
N ARG A 12 -13.89 4.54 -40.26
CA ARG A 12 -13.02 4.92 -39.15
C ARG A 12 -13.93 4.89 -37.93
N SER A 13 -14.04 3.71 -37.31
CA SER A 13 -14.46 3.65 -35.92
C SER A 13 -13.35 4.35 -35.14
N ASP A 14 -13.59 5.63 -34.83
CA ASP A 14 -13.03 6.27 -33.65
C ASP A 14 -13.61 5.53 -32.44
N ASP A 15 -13.08 4.32 -32.21
CA ASP A 15 -13.14 3.72 -30.89
C ASP A 15 -12.36 4.67 -30.00
N PHE A 16 -13.11 5.40 -29.20
CA PHE A 16 -12.68 5.94 -27.93
C PHE A 16 -12.11 4.76 -27.13
N ALA A 17 -10.86 4.39 -27.43
CA ALA A 17 -9.97 3.79 -26.48
C ALA A 17 -9.82 4.87 -25.40
N CYS A 18 -10.79 4.88 -24.48
CA CYS A 18 -10.64 5.41 -23.14
C CYS A 18 -9.23 5.04 -22.78
N SER A 19 -8.40 6.07 -22.66
CA SER A 19 -7.05 5.95 -22.20
C SER A 19 -7.19 5.34 -20.82
N GLU A 20 -7.13 4.02 -20.72
CA GLU A 20 -6.81 3.38 -19.47
C GLU A 20 -5.36 3.80 -19.29
N PRO A 21 -5.04 4.77 -18.39
CA PRO A 21 -3.69 4.76 -17.89
C PRO A 21 -3.58 3.37 -17.31
N TYR A 22 -2.74 2.53 -17.91
CA TYR A 22 -2.19 1.38 -17.24
C TYR A 22 -1.71 1.93 -15.91
N ARG A 23 -2.57 1.83 -14.89
CA ARG A 23 -2.29 2.14 -13.50
C ARG A 23 -0.99 1.42 -13.29
N GLN A 24 0.10 2.18 -13.24
CA GLN A 24 1.43 1.64 -13.09
C GLN A 24 1.29 0.65 -11.95
N ARG A 25 1.42 -0.65 -12.21
CA ARG A 25 1.28 -1.65 -11.14
C ARG A 25 2.35 -1.25 -10.14
N PRO A 26 2.02 -0.67 -8.97
CA PRO A 26 3.02 -0.03 -8.13
C PRO A 26 3.73 -1.08 -7.28
N ARG A 27 3.73 -2.35 -7.71
CA ARG A 27 4.35 -3.47 -7.02
C ARG A 27 5.85 -3.21 -6.79
N ASP A 28 6.49 -2.38 -7.62
CA ASP A 28 7.93 -2.09 -7.55
C ASP A 28 8.32 -0.65 -7.18
N LEU A 29 7.38 0.30 -7.03
CA LEU A 29 7.75 1.73 -6.99
C LEU A 29 8.08 2.27 -5.58
N MET A 30 7.56 1.64 -4.54
CA MET A 30 7.83 2.07 -3.18
C MET A 30 9.05 1.33 -2.64
N LYS A 31 10.21 2.00 -2.69
CA LYS A 31 11.47 1.62 -2.02
C LYS A 31 11.37 1.78 -0.48
N VAL A 32 10.25 1.37 0.09
CA VAL A 32 10.03 1.27 1.54
C VAL A 32 10.33 -0.19 1.91
N PRO A 33 11.29 -0.44 2.81
CA PRO A 33 11.59 -1.80 3.23
C PRO A 33 10.38 -2.42 3.95
N ALA A 34 10.29 -3.74 4.01
CA ALA A 34 9.29 -4.41 4.82
C ALA A 34 9.39 -4.00 6.31
N PHE A 35 8.24 -4.01 6.98
CA PHE A 35 8.09 -3.80 8.41
C PHE A 35 7.89 -5.16 9.10
N ASP A 36 8.88 -5.57 9.88
CA ASP A 36 8.89 -6.84 10.59
C ASP A 36 8.52 -6.72 12.08
N GLY A 37 8.26 -5.51 12.57
CA GLY A 37 8.02 -5.20 13.98
C GLY A 37 9.29 -4.95 14.81
N LYS A 38 10.50 -5.05 14.22
CA LYS A 38 11.77 -4.82 14.95
C LYS A 38 12.27 -3.38 14.83
N LYS A 39 11.99 -2.73 13.69
CA LYS A 39 12.34 -1.32 13.45
C LYS A 39 11.38 -0.42 14.22
N GLU A 40 11.82 0.80 14.49
CA GLU A 40 10.96 1.83 15.09
C GLU A 40 9.77 2.09 14.16
N TRP A 41 8.56 1.80 14.63
CA TRP A 41 7.32 1.95 13.88
C TRP A 41 7.17 3.39 13.42
N ARG A 42 7.43 4.35 14.30
CA ARG A 42 7.30 5.78 14.00
C ARG A 42 8.18 6.21 12.83
N VAL A 43 9.44 5.78 12.81
CA VAL A 43 10.37 6.05 11.69
C VAL A 43 9.89 5.39 10.41
N TRP A 44 9.47 4.12 10.50
CA TRP A 44 9.04 3.37 9.34
C TRP A 44 7.77 3.95 8.72
N VAL A 45 6.73 4.20 9.51
CA VAL A 45 5.45 4.74 9.04
C VAL A 45 5.61 6.16 8.51
N THR A 46 6.47 6.99 9.11
CA THR A 46 6.78 8.34 8.57
C THR A 46 7.40 8.25 7.19
N ARG A 47 8.34 7.31 6.97
CA ARG A 47 8.95 7.09 5.65
C ARG A 47 7.92 6.59 4.64
N PHE A 48 7.05 5.67 5.05
CA PHE A 48 5.97 5.16 4.21
C PHE A 48 5.04 6.30 3.77
N GLU A 49 4.52 7.08 4.70
CA GLU A 49 3.60 8.20 4.44
C GLU A 49 4.25 9.25 3.54
N THR A 50 5.50 9.63 3.81
CA THR A 50 6.23 10.59 2.98
C THR A 50 6.32 10.15 1.52
N ILE A 51 6.49 8.84 1.28
CA ILE A 51 6.54 8.28 -0.08
C ILE A 51 5.14 8.15 -0.67
N ALA A 52 4.14 7.72 0.12
CA ALA A 52 2.74 7.65 -0.29
C ALA A 52 2.22 9.02 -0.74
N ASP A 53 2.52 10.07 0.01
CA ASP A 53 2.15 11.45 -0.31
C ASP A 53 2.83 11.94 -1.59
N ARG A 54 4.12 11.64 -1.78
CA ARG A 54 4.86 11.97 -3.01
C ARG A 54 4.30 11.28 -4.24
N LEU A 55 3.83 10.05 -4.08
CA LEU A 55 3.19 9.27 -5.13
C LEU A 55 1.68 9.58 -5.26
N GLN A 56 1.15 10.48 -4.42
CA GLN A 56 -0.27 10.84 -4.37
C GLN A 56 -1.19 9.62 -4.24
N LEU A 57 -0.78 8.66 -3.42
CA LEU A 57 -1.58 7.46 -3.22
C LEU A 57 -2.87 7.78 -2.47
N ASP A 58 -3.97 7.25 -3.00
CA ASP A 58 -5.25 7.22 -2.32
C ASP A 58 -5.24 6.23 -1.14
N GLU A 59 -6.29 6.26 -0.33
CA GLU A 59 -6.36 5.47 0.90
C GLU A 59 -6.33 3.96 0.64
N ASP A 60 -7.02 3.49 -0.41
CA ASP A 60 -7.06 2.07 -0.79
C ASP A 60 -5.66 1.61 -1.24
N GLN A 61 -4.98 2.42 -2.04
CA GLN A 61 -3.60 2.15 -2.45
C GLN A 61 -2.64 2.13 -1.27
N ARG A 62 -2.79 3.05 -0.31
CA ARG A 62 -1.99 3.05 0.93
C ARG A 62 -2.23 1.78 1.73
N LEU A 63 -3.48 1.34 1.84
CA LEU A 63 -3.85 0.11 2.53
C LEU A 63 -3.20 -1.11 1.88
N ASP A 64 -3.37 -1.29 0.57
CA ASP A 64 -2.78 -2.39 -0.18
C ASP A 64 -1.26 -2.44 -0.01
N HIS A 65 -0.62 -1.26 -0.09
CA HIS A 65 0.82 -1.13 0.06
C HIS A 65 1.33 -1.31 1.47
N LEU A 66 0.55 -0.96 2.48
CA LEU A 66 0.86 -1.19 3.89
C LEU A 66 0.79 -2.69 4.17
N LEU A 67 -0.32 -3.35 3.82
CA LEU A 67 -0.54 -4.78 4.02
C LEU A 67 0.55 -5.65 3.37
N GLN A 68 0.95 -5.32 2.13
CA GLN A 68 2.03 -6.04 1.43
C GLN A 68 3.40 -5.91 2.09
N ARG A 69 3.61 -4.89 2.93
CA ARG A 69 4.89 -4.62 3.58
C ARG A 69 4.94 -5.12 5.02
N LEU A 70 3.85 -5.63 5.56
CA LEU A 70 3.85 -6.28 6.86
C LEU A 70 4.47 -7.66 6.70
N GLU A 71 5.54 -7.91 7.44
CA GLU A 71 6.23 -9.19 7.48
C GLU A 71 6.46 -9.63 8.93
N GLY A 72 6.88 -10.88 9.12
CA GLY A 72 7.28 -11.40 10.42
C GLY A 72 6.24 -11.16 11.51
N GLN A 73 6.66 -10.55 12.63
CA GLN A 73 5.80 -10.29 13.78
C GLN A 73 4.67 -9.30 13.45
N ALA A 74 4.92 -8.31 12.59
CA ALA A 74 3.90 -7.36 12.16
C ALA A 74 2.80 -8.02 11.33
N ALA A 75 3.18 -8.91 10.41
CA ALA A 75 2.22 -9.74 9.68
C ALA A 75 1.42 -10.64 10.62
N THR A 76 2.08 -11.29 11.58
CA THR A 76 1.38 -12.13 12.58
C THR A 76 0.36 -11.31 13.35
N VAL A 77 0.72 -10.13 13.85
CA VAL A 77 -0.21 -9.26 14.58
C VAL A 77 -1.38 -8.84 13.70
N ALA A 78 -1.12 -8.36 12.49
CA ALA A 78 -2.17 -7.87 11.60
C ALA A 78 -3.13 -8.98 11.17
N PHE A 79 -2.62 -10.11 10.69
CA PHE A 79 -3.44 -11.14 10.06
C PHE A 79 -3.99 -12.19 11.03
N THR A 80 -3.55 -12.22 12.29
CA THR A 80 -4.08 -13.16 13.29
C THR A 80 -4.84 -12.49 14.42
N LEU A 81 -4.49 -11.25 14.80
CA LEU A 81 -5.08 -10.59 15.97
C LEU A 81 -6.06 -9.47 15.63
N LEU A 82 -5.99 -8.89 14.43
CA LEU A 82 -6.90 -7.81 14.04
C LEU A 82 -8.15 -8.36 13.34
N PRO A 83 -9.32 -7.78 13.59
CA PRO A 83 -10.54 -8.17 12.88
C PRO A 83 -10.47 -7.72 11.41
N PRO A 84 -11.15 -8.42 10.48
CA PRO A 84 -11.13 -8.07 9.06
C PRO A 84 -11.56 -6.63 8.78
N ALA A 85 -12.51 -6.09 9.53
CA ALA A 85 -12.96 -4.71 9.38
C ALA A 85 -11.81 -3.68 9.51
N VAL A 86 -10.87 -3.93 10.43
CA VAL A 86 -9.68 -3.09 10.61
C VAL A 86 -8.71 -3.25 9.44
N LEU A 87 -8.58 -4.46 8.89
CA LEU A 87 -7.73 -4.73 7.72
C LEU A 87 -8.25 -4.10 6.42
N HIS A 88 -9.51 -3.68 6.38
CA HIS A 88 -10.12 -2.99 5.25
C HIS A 88 -10.13 -1.46 5.39
N ASN A 89 -9.60 -0.90 6.48
CA ASN A 89 -9.56 0.53 6.71
C ASN A 89 -8.12 0.96 7.04
N TYR A 90 -7.56 1.85 6.22
CA TYR A 90 -6.17 2.30 6.37
C TYR A 90 -5.93 2.99 7.72
N ILE A 91 -6.86 3.86 8.12
CA ILE A 91 -6.74 4.68 9.33
C ILE A 91 -6.75 3.77 10.56
N ASP A 92 -7.70 2.84 10.62
CA ASP A 92 -7.84 1.91 11.73
C ASP A 92 -6.64 0.94 11.81
N LEU A 93 -6.21 0.39 10.67
CA LEU A 93 -5.04 -0.49 10.61
C LEU A 93 -3.79 0.23 11.12
N LYS A 94 -3.54 1.45 10.65
CA LYS A 94 -2.41 2.26 11.08
C LYS A 94 -2.49 2.58 12.57
N ALA A 95 -3.67 2.90 13.10
CA ALA A 95 -3.87 3.20 14.52
C ALA A 95 -3.58 1.98 15.40
N GLU A 96 -4.09 0.80 15.04
CA GLU A 96 -3.82 -0.46 15.75
C GLU A 96 -2.34 -0.82 15.73
N LEU A 97 -1.68 -0.74 14.57
CA LEU A 97 -0.25 -0.99 14.47
C LEU A 97 0.57 0.03 15.27
N SER A 98 0.16 1.30 15.27
CA SER A 98 0.78 2.33 16.11
C SER A 98 0.66 2.00 17.58
N SER A 99 -0.54 1.68 18.06
CA SER A 99 -0.78 1.29 19.45
C SER A 99 0.13 0.12 19.86
N ARG A 100 0.20 -0.93 19.05
CA ARG A 100 0.93 -2.16 19.40
C ARG A 100 2.45 -2.01 19.31
N PHE A 101 2.98 -1.39 18.26
CA PHE A 101 4.42 -1.32 18.02
C PHE A 101 5.09 -0.09 18.66
N GLN A 102 4.35 1.00 18.89
CA GLN A 102 4.88 2.18 19.59
C GLN A 102 4.96 1.95 21.10
N LEU A 103 4.07 1.15 21.69
CA LEU A 103 4.17 0.75 23.11
C LEU A 103 5.45 -0.06 23.38
N VAL A 104 5.82 -0.97 22.47
CA VAL A 104 7.05 -1.78 22.60
C VAL A 104 8.31 -0.92 22.63
N GLU A 105 8.33 0.21 21.91
CA GLU A 105 9.43 1.18 21.96
C GLU A 105 9.55 1.80 23.36
N THR A 106 8.43 2.25 23.93
CA THR A 106 8.44 2.91 25.24
C THR A 106 8.92 1.99 26.37
N THR A 107 8.55 0.71 26.34
CA THR A 107 8.98 -0.27 27.35
C THR A 107 10.48 -0.58 27.24
N LYS A 108 11.00 -0.77 26.02
CA LYS A 108 12.45 -1.02 25.81
C LYS A 108 13.32 0.17 26.19
N ILE A 109 12.86 1.40 25.94
CA ILE A 109 13.57 2.63 26.35
C ILE A 109 13.60 2.74 27.87
N PHE A 110 12.55 2.29 28.56
CA PHE A 110 12.50 2.29 30.02
C PHE A 110 13.48 1.25 30.60
N GLU A 111 13.47 0.00 30.14
CA GLU A 111 14.39 -1.05 30.63
C GLU A 111 15.87 -0.68 30.46
N ALA A 112 16.23 -0.04 29.35
CA ALA A 112 17.60 0.40 29.08
C ALA A 112 18.07 1.57 29.98
N ARG A 113 17.13 2.30 30.62
CA ARG A 113 17.44 3.44 31.50
C ARG A 113 17.52 3.09 32.98
N PHE A 114 17.08 1.90 33.39
CA PHE A 114 17.07 1.47 34.79
C PHE A 114 17.99 0.28 35.09
N THR A 115 18.78 -0.19 34.12
CA THR A 115 19.90 -1.10 34.35
C THR A 115 21.16 -0.28 34.61
N ARG A 116 21.39 0.10 35.88
CA ARG A 116 22.69 0.61 36.33
C ARG A 116 23.00 0.14 37.74
#